data_AF-J2WH45-F1
#
_entry.id   AF-J2WH45-F1
#
_cell.length_a   1.000
_cell.length_b   1.000
_cell.length_c   1.000
_cell.angle_alpha   90.00
_cell.angle_beta   90.00
_cell.angle_gamma   90.00
#
_symmetry.space_group_name_H-M   'P 1'
#
loop_
_entity.id
_entity.type
_entity.pdbx_description
1 polymer ?
#
loop_
_entity_poly.entity_id
_entity_poly.type
_entity_poly.pdbx_seq_one_letter_code
_entity_poly.pdbx_strand_id
1 'polypeptide(L)'
;MLTHQTKTRALRRPRLRWYASIADADIFLSTLVLGEIRKDIELARARNAGNAAALERWLRDVEAAFDGRVLGIDNSVSSGGASAPSGPSR
;
A
#
# COMPACT_ATOMS: atom_id res chain seq x y z
N MET A 1 -4.29 -13.80 -15.69
CA MET A 1 -3.26 -14.77 -15.27
C MET A 1 -1.87 -14.14 -15.43
N LEU A 2 -1.60 -13.04 -14.70
CA LEU A 2 -0.32 -12.31 -14.70
C LEU A 2 -0.12 -11.68 -13.31
N THR A 3 0.27 -12.48 -12.33
CA THR A 3 0.64 -11.97 -10.98
C THR A 3 1.97 -12.55 -10.47
N HIS A 4 2.57 -13.52 -11.16
CA HIS A 4 3.80 -14.17 -10.71
C HIS A 4 5.11 -13.65 -11.35
N GLN A 5 5.06 -12.91 -12.46
CA GLN A 5 6.26 -12.69 -13.28
C GLN A 5 7.19 -11.57 -12.76
N THR A 6 6.71 -10.64 -11.94
CA THR A 6 7.49 -9.47 -11.47
C THR A 6 8.47 -9.81 -10.35
N LYS A 7 8.18 -10.86 -9.57
CA LYS A 7 8.95 -11.27 -8.39
C LYS A 7 10.32 -11.85 -8.73
N THR A 8 10.45 -12.47 -9.91
CA THR A 8 11.67 -13.17 -10.35
C THR A 8 12.87 -12.24 -10.59
N ARG A 9 12.66 -10.96 -10.91
CA ARG A 9 13.74 -9.97 -11.16
C ARG A 9 14.27 -9.31 -9.88
N ALA A 10 13.61 -9.52 -8.74
CA ALA A 10 13.91 -8.90 -7.44
C ALA A 10 15.17 -9.43 -6.74
N LEU A 11 15.73 -10.56 -7.20
CA LEU A 11 16.69 -11.36 -6.42
C LEU A 11 18.09 -10.75 -6.22
N ARG A 12 18.43 -9.64 -6.92
CA ARG A 12 19.76 -8.99 -6.81
C ARG A 12 19.86 -7.89 -5.75
N ARG A 13 18.76 -7.43 -5.17
CA ARG A 13 18.77 -6.39 -4.13
C ARG A 13 18.23 -6.96 -2.81
N PRO A 14 18.99 -6.92 -1.69
CA PRO A 14 18.58 -7.56 -0.44
C PRO A 14 17.19 -7.16 0.05
N ARG A 15 16.84 -5.87 -0.05
CA ARG A 15 15.52 -5.34 0.31
C ARG A 15 14.38 -5.88 -0.56
N LEU A 16 14.61 -6.04 -1.86
CA LEU A 16 13.62 -6.61 -2.77
C LEU A 16 13.46 -8.11 -2.53
N ARG A 17 14.52 -8.80 -2.11
CA ARG A 17 14.46 -10.22 -1.74
C ARG A 17 13.67 -10.44 -0.45
N TRP A 18 13.85 -9.58 0.55
CA TRP A 18 13.03 -9.58 1.77
C TRP A 18 11.56 -9.29 1.46
N TYR A 19 11.27 -8.23 0.70
CA TYR A 19 9.91 -7.92 0.29
C TYR A 19 9.27 -9.10 -0.47
N ALA A 20 10.03 -9.72 -1.38
CA ALA A 20 9.59 -10.92 -2.08
C ALA A 20 9.43 -12.15 -1.17
N SER A 21 9.98 -12.19 0.05
CA SER A 21 9.72 -13.32 0.94
C SER A 21 8.35 -13.25 1.65
N ILE A 22 7.71 -12.08 1.66
CA ILE A 22 6.42 -11.87 2.33
C ILE A 22 5.29 -12.27 1.36
N ALA A 23 4.24 -12.91 1.88
CA ALA A 23 3.03 -13.18 1.11
C ALA A 23 2.24 -11.87 0.93
N ASP A 24 1.70 -11.63 -0.27
CA ASP A 24 1.05 -10.35 -0.58
C ASP A 24 -0.12 -10.05 0.39
N ALA A 25 -0.81 -11.08 0.89
CA ALA A 25 -1.90 -10.96 1.86
C ALA A 25 -1.45 -10.49 3.26
N ASP A 26 -0.18 -10.68 3.61
CA ASP A 26 0.38 -10.30 4.92
C ASP A 26 0.92 -8.87 4.93
N ILE A 27 0.83 -8.16 3.81
CA ILE A 27 1.25 -6.76 3.68
C ILE A 27 0.02 -5.87 3.89
N PHE A 28 0.14 -4.91 4.79
CA PHE A 28 -0.92 -3.94 5.09
C PHE A 28 -0.42 -2.53 4.84
N LEU A 29 -1.34 -1.62 4.53
CA LEU A 29 -1.03 -0.20 4.33
C LEU A 29 -1.82 0.64 5.33
N SER A 30 -1.17 1.65 5.94
CA SER A 30 -1.87 2.57 6.85
C SER A 30 -2.64 3.64 6.07
N THR A 31 -3.84 3.97 6.54
CA THR A 31 -4.62 5.10 6.00
C THR A 31 -3.87 6.44 6.12
N LEU A 32 -2.98 6.58 7.12
CA LEU A 32 -2.14 7.77 7.27
C LEU A 32 -1.21 7.95 6.07
N VAL A 33 -0.52 6.88 5.66
CA VAL A 33 0.38 6.90 4.50
C VAL A 33 -0.39 7.22 3.21
N LEU A 34 -1.60 6.68 3.05
CA LEU A 34 -2.48 7.05 1.92
C LEU A 34 -2.82 8.55 1.95
N GLY A 35 -3.10 9.11 3.13
CA GLY A 35 -3.36 10.55 3.30
C GLY A 35 -2.16 11.43 2.93
N GLU A 36 -0.95 11.02 3.32
CA GLU A 36 0.29 11.72 2.95
C GLU A 36 0.52 11.72 1.44
N ILE A 37 0.36 10.57 0.78
CA ILE A 37 0.49 10.47 -0.68
C ILE A 37 -0.53 11.37 -1.39
N ARG A 38 -1.80 11.37 -0.95
CA ARG A 38 -2.83 12.26 -1.53
C ARG A 38 -2.45 13.73 -1.38
N LYS A 39 -2.03 14.14 -0.18
CA LYS A 39 -1.58 15.52 0.06
C LYS A 39 -0.43 15.90 -0.86
N ASP A 40 0.54 15.03 -1.05
CA ASP A 40 1.68 15.29 -1.93
C ASP A 40 1.29 15.37 -3.41
N ILE A 41 0.32 14.56 -3.87
CA ILE A 41 -0.26 14.66 -5.21
C ILE A 41 -0.93 16.02 -5.42
N GLU A 42 -1.72 16.48 -4.45
CA GLU A 42 -2.38 17.78 -4.48
C GLU A 42 -1.34 18.92 -4.57
N LEU A 43 -0.27 18.85 -3.77
CA LEU A 43 0.83 19.82 -3.83
C LEU A 43 1.57 19.76 -5.18
N ALA A 44 1.75 18.58 -5.76
CA ALA A 44 2.40 18.40 -7.06
C ALA A 44 1.57 18.95 -8.22
N ARG A 45 0.24 18.98 -8.11
CA ARG A 45 -0.68 19.45 -9.16
C ARG A 45 -0.41 20.89 -9.59
N ALA A 46 -0.02 21.75 -8.63
CA ALA A 46 0.37 23.13 -8.93
C ALA A 46 1.63 23.25 -9.80
N ARG A 47 2.51 22.24 -9.77
CA ARG A 47 3.78 22.23 -10.53
C ARG A 47 3.64 21.53 -11.87
N ASN A 48 2.91 20.41 -11.90
CA ASN A 48 2.66 19.64 -13.11
C ASN A 48 1.40 18.80 -12.95
N ALA A 49 0.30 19.26 -13.55
CA ALA A 49 -0.99 18.58 -13.50
C ALA A 49 -0.97 17.18 -14.15
N GLY A 50 -0.17 16.97 -15.20
CA GLY A 50 -0.04 15.68 -15.87
C GLY A 50 0.61 14.62 -14.97
N ASN A 51 1.69 14.99 -14.28
CA ASN A 51 2.34 14.11 -13.31
C ASN A 51 1.42 13.80 -12.12
N ALA A 52 0.68 14.81 -11.62
CA ALA A 52 -0.28 14.60 -10.55
C ALA A 52 -1.38 13.62 -10.96
N ALA A 53 -1.94 13.74 -12.16
CA ALA A 53 -2.95 12.81 -12.67
C ALA A 53 -2.43 11.37 -12.81
N ALA A 54 -1.17 11.21 -13.25
CA ALA A 54 -0.54 9.89 -13.32
C ALA A 54 -0.35 9.26 -11.94
N LEU A 55 0.11 10.04 -10.95
CA LEU A 55 0.24 9.60 -9.56
C LEU A 55 -1.11 9.28 -8.93
N GLU A 56 -2.13 10.08 -9.21
CA GLU A 56 -3.49 9.85 -8.71
C GLU A 56 -4.09 8.55 -9.27
N ARG A 57 -3.82 8.24 -10.54
CA ARG A 57 -4.22 6.96 -11.12
C ARG A 57 -3.46 5.79 -10.48
N TRP A 58 -2.15 5.93 -10.31
CA TRP A 58 -1.36 4.92 -9.62
C TRP A 58 -1.85 4.68 -8.19
N LEU A 59 -2.22 5.74 -7.45
CA LEU A 59 -2.74 5.62 -6.10
C LEU A 59 -4.05 4.81 -6.06
N ARG A 60 -4.96 5.02 -7.02
CA ARG A 60 -6.17 4.20 -7.12
C ARG A 60 -5.87 2.71 -7.35
N ASP A 61 -4.86 2.41 -8.17
CA ASP A 61 -4.42 1.03 -8.39
C ASP A 61 -3.84 0.42 -7.10
N VAL A 62 -3.10 1.22 -6.30
CA VAL A 62 -2.60 0.80 -4.98
C VAL A 62 -3.74 0.55 -4.00
N GLU A 63 -4.71 1.46 -3.90
CA GLU A 63 -5.89 1.31 -3.03
C GLU A 63 -6.67 0.03 -3.37
N ALA A 64 -6.90 -0.23 -4.67
CA ALA A 64 -7.56 -1.46 -5.12
C ALA A 64 -6.73 -2.71 -4.80
N ALA A 65 -5.41 -2.66 -4.95
CA ALA A 65 -4.55 -3.79 -4.62
C ALA A 65 -4.56 -4.13 -3.12
N PHE A 66 -4.75 -3.14 -2.26
CA PHE A 66 -4.79 -3.27 -0.80
C PHE A 66 -6.21 -3.26 -0.21
N ASP A 67 -7.25 -3.45 -1.03
CA ASP A 67 -8.62 -3.54 -0.55
C ASP A 67 -8.76 -4.61 0.55
N GLY A 68 -9.48 -4.27 1.62
CA GLY A 68 -9.57 -5.09 2.84
C GLY A 68 -8.28 -5.19 3.69
N ARG A 69 -7.18 -4.53 3.29
CA ARG A 69 -5.86 -4.53 3.97
C ARG A 69 -5.32 -3.14 4.24
N VAL A 70 -6.21 -2.14 4.23
CA VAL A 70 -5.91 -0.79 4.72
C VAL A 70 -6.26 -0.73 6.20
N LEU A 71 -5.25 -0.45 7.03
CA LEU A 71 -5.43 -0.28 8.47
C LEU A 71 -5.88 1.14 8.77
N GLY A 72 -7.04 1.26 9.40
CA GLY A 72 -7.51 2.51 10.00
C GLY A 72 -6.62 2.93 11.17
N ILE A 73 -6.55 4.23 11.43
CA ILE A 73 -5.97 4.76 12.67
C ILE A 73 -7.12 5.14 13.58
N ASP A 74 -7.15 4.52 14.76
CA ASP A 74 -8.07 4.85 15.84
C ASP A 74 -7.31 4.90 17.18
N ASN A 75 -8.01 5.27 18.26
CA ASN A 75 -7.39 5.38 19.59
C ASN A 75 -6.91 4.04 20.16
N SER A 76 -7.39 2.90 19.67
CA SER A 76 -6.95 1.57 20.12
C SER A 76 -5.56 1.19 19.58
N VAL A 77 -5.16 1.78 18.44
CA VAL A 77 -3.79 1.68 17.92
C VAL A 77 -2.77 2.26 18.91
N SER A 78 -3.13 3.29 19.67
CA SER A 78 -2.26 3.94 20.66
C SER A 78 -1.94 3.03 21.85
N SER A 79 -2.88 2.15 22.24
CA SER A 79 -2.67 1.18 23.33
C SER A 79 -2.02 -0.13 22.86
N GLY A 80 -1.60 -0.23 21.59
CA GLY A 80 -0.95 -1.39 20.99
C GLY A 80 -1.90 -2.45 20.42
N GLY A 81 -3.21 -2.20 20.47
CA GLY A 81 -4.23 -3.08 19.89
C GLY A 81 -4.59 -2.64 18.47
N ALA A 82 -3.80 -3.04 17.48
CA ALA A 82 -4.30 -2.99 16.11
C ALA A 82 -5.38 -4.09 15.97
N SER A 83 -6.66 -3.73 16.01
CA SER A 83 -7.73 -4.66 15.63
C SER A 83 -7.63 -4.96 14.13
N ALA A 84 -6.88 -6.01 13.80
CA ALA A 84 -6.88 -6.59 12.47
C ALA A 84 -8.30 -7.11 12.16
N PRO A 85 -8.79 -7.00 10.92
CA PRO A 85 -10.05 -7.62 10.53
C PRO A 85 -9.94 -9.13 10.73
N SER A 86 -10.87 -9.70 11.50
CA SER A 86 -10.98 -11.12 11.77
C SER A 86 -11.11 -11.87 10.45
N GLY A 87 -10.04 -12.57 10.02
CA GLY A 87 -10.09 -13.48 8.88
C GLY A 87 -11.03 -14.66 9.16
N PRO A 88 -11.64 -15.26 8.12
CA PRO A 88 -12.64 -16.30 8.30
C PRO A 88 -12.05 -17.54 8.99
N SER A 89 -12.75 -18.00 10.03
CA SER A 89 -12.46 -19.23 10.75
C SER A 89 -12.40 -20.42 9.78
N ARG A 90 -11.29 -21.15 9.82
CA ARG A 90 -11.16 -22.45 9.17
C ARG A 90 -11.78 -23.54 10.04
#